data_AF-A0A3S8T1N1-F1
#
_entry.id   AF-A0A3S8T1N1-F1
#
_cell.length_a   1.000
_cell.length_b   1.000
_cell.length_c   1.000
_cell.angle_alpha   90.00
_cell.angle_beta   90.00
_cell.angle_gamma   90.00
#
_symmetry.space_group_name_H-M   'P 1'
#
loop_
_entity.id
_entity.type
_entity.pdbx_description
1 polymer ?
#
loop_
_entity_poly.entity_id
_entity_poly.type
_entity_poly.pdbx_seq_one_letter_code
_entity_poly.pdbx_strand_id
1 'polypeptide(L)'
;MKSYLIYEHNNKHQAINSNFNLWAFVFGIFWLLYNKMFFSILFFLSLQLICNFISVKYSNDFIVIIPSLCLGLFAGEILALQKQLQGFKLVSLTRAMSNDQAIQRYLDLKSY
;
A
#
# COMPACT_ATOMS: atom_id res chain seq x y z
N MET A 1 3.10 -17.91 3.60
CA MET A 1 4.38 -17.24 3.28
C MET A 1 4.09 -16.10 2.32
N LYS A 2 4.51 -14.86 2.60
CA LYS A 2 4.18 -13.66 1.80
C LYS A 2 5.43 -13.13 1.09
N SER A 3 5.25 -12.51 -0.07
CA SER A 3 6.32 -11.81 -0.78
C SER A 3 6.44 -10.38 -0.27
N TYR A 4 7.67 -9.95 0.01
CA TYR A 4 8.01 -8.61 0.45
C TYR A 4 9.00 -7.96 -0.51
N LEU A 5 8.73 -6.71 -0.83
CA LEU A 5 9.63 -5.82 -1.54
C LEU A 5 10.51 -5.12 -0.51
N ILE A 6 11.83 -5.27 -0.63
CA ILE A 6 12.79 -4.62 0.25
C ILE A 6 13.31 -3.36 -0.42
N TYR A 7 13.13 -2.24 0.26
CA TYR A 7 13.55 -0.91 -0.17
C TYR A 7 14.71 -0.41 0.69
N GLU A 8 15.71 0.20 0.08
CA GLU A 8 16.89 0.77 0.76
C GLU A 8 17.04 2.27 0.47
N HIS A 9 17.29 3.06 1.53
CA HIS A 9 17.71 4.46 1.42
C HIS A 9 18.60 4.84 2.62
N ASN A 10 19.83 5.29 2.37
CA ASN A 10 20.77 5.75 3.41
C ASN A 10 20.92 4.74 4.56
N ASN A 11 21.21 3.48 4.23
CA ASN A 11 21.32 2.34 5.16
C ASN A 11 20.03 2.01 5.97
N LYS A 12 18.88 2.58 5.63
CA LYS A 12 17.58 2.19 6.18
C LYS A 12 16.89 1.22 5.24
N HIS A 13 16.39 0.12 5.79
CA HIS A 13 15.64 -0.90 5.06
C HIS A 13 14.16 -0.87 5.43
N GLN A 14 13.29 -0.96 4.43
CA GLN A 14 11.85 -1.08 4.63
C GLN A 14 11.30 -2.24 3.82
N ALA A 15 10.57 -3.13 4.46
CA ALA A 15 9.83 -4.20 3.81
C ALA A 15 8.39 -3.74 3.55
N ILE A 16 7.94 -3.85 2.30
CA ILE A 16 6.57 -3.55 1.89
C ILE A 16 5.94 -4.85 1.40
N ASN A 17 4.76 -5.17 1.93
CA ASN A 17 3.97 -6.29 1.47
C ASN A 17 3.16 -5.88 0.23
N SER A 18 3.25 -6.63 -0.86
CA SER A 18 2.48 -6.39 -2.09
C SER A 18 1.11 -7.06 -2.12
N ASN A 19 0.68 -7.70 -1.03
CA ASN A 19 -0.62 -8.39 -0.96
C ASN A 19 -1.73 -7.46 -0.46
N PHE A 20 -2.98 -7.92 -0.64
CA PHE A 20 -4.17 -7.26 -0.11
C PHE A 20 -4.01 -6.83 1.35
N ASN A 21 -4.33 -5.58 1.62
CA ASN A 21 -4.28 -4.99 2.95
C ASN A 21 -5.69 -4.74 3.48
N LEU A 22 -6.12 -5.60 4.42
CA LEU A 22 -7.43 -5.50 5.05
C LEU A 22 -7.63 -4.16 5.76
N TRP A 23 -6.59 -3.63 6.40
CA TRP A 23 -6.68 -2.34 7.09
C TRP A 23 -6.88 -1.18 6.12
N ALA A 24 -6.23 -1.23 4.95
CA ALA A 24 -6.45 -0.25 3.91
C ALA A 24 -7.87 -0.36 3.33
N PHE A 25 -8.40 -1.57 3.16
CA PHE A 25 -9.77 -1.78 2.69
C PHE A 25 -10.82 -1.21 3.65
N VAL A 26 -10.76 -1.57 4.94
CA VAL A 26 -11.79 -1.19 5.92
C VAL A 26 -11.62 0.25 6.40
N PHE A 27 -10.37 0.69 6.62
CA PHE A 27 -10.04 1.97 7.24
C PHE A 27 -9.26 2.88 6.29
N GLY A 28 -9.63 2.93 5.01
CA GLY A 28 -8.85 3.55 3.95
C GLY A 28 -8.32 4.95 4.26
N ILE A 29 -9.19 5.86 4.72
CA ILE A 29 -8.78 7.24 5.06
C ILE A 29 -7.78 7.24 6.22
N PHE A 30 -8.05 6.50 7.30
CA PHE A 30 -7.14 6.42 8.46
C PHE A 30 -5.81 5.77 8.09
N TRP A 31 -5.84 4.76 7.23
CA TRP A 31 -4.63 4.10 6.73
C TRP A 31 -3.78 5.04 5.88
N LEU A 32 -4.40 5.83 4.99
CA LEU A 32 -3.70 6.86 4.21
C LEU A 32 -3.13 7.97 5.10
N LEU A 33 -3.87 8.40 6.12
CA LEU A 33 -3.41 9.37 7.13
C LEU A 33 -2.20 8.84 7.91
N TYR A 34 -2.27 7.58 8.37
CA TYR A 34 -1.18 6.93 9.09
C TYR A 34 0.12 6.92 8.27
N ASN A 35 0.02 6.67 6.97
CA ASN A 35 1.16 6.69 6.04
C ASN A 35 1.51 8.09 5.50
N LYS A 36 0.88 9.15 6.03
CA LYS A 36 1.09 10.56 5.66
C LYS A 36 0.89 10.81 4.15
N MET A 37 -0.06 10.12 3.53
CA MET A 37 -0.32 10.16 2.09
C MET A 37 -1.40 11.19 1.73
N PHE A 38 -1.17 12.47 2.04
CA PHE A 38 -2.19 13.52 1.90
C PHE A 38 -2.75 13.67 0.47
N PHE A 39 -1.89 13.57 -0.55
CA PHE A 39 -2.35 13.65 -1.94
C PHE A 39 -3.25 12.47 -2.31
N SER A 40 -2.91 11.26 -1.86
CA SER A 40 -3.73 10.06 -2.05
C SER A 40 -5.07 10.15 -1.33
N ILE A 41 -5.15 10.85 -0.18
CA ILE A 41 -6.43 11.12 0.50
C ILE A 41 -7.34 11.98 -0.40
N LEU A 42 -6.80 13.06 -0.98
CA LEU A 42 -7.57 13.93 -1.86
C LEU A 42 -8.10 13.16 -3.09
N PHE A 43 -7.25 12.32 -3.67
CA PHE A 43 -7.64 11.44 -4.77
C PHE A 43 -8.71 10.42 -4.35
N PHE A 44 -8.52 9.76 -3.21
CA PHE A 44 -9.47 8.79 -2.68
C PHE A 44 -10.84 9.42 -2.40
N LEU A 45 -10.89 10.60 -1.77
CA LEU A 45 -12.13 11.33 -1.51
C LEU A 45 -12.83 11.74 -2.81
N SER A 46 -12.07 12.22 -3.79
CA SER A 46 -12.61 12.55 -5.12
C SER A 46 -13.22 11.33 -5.79
N LEU A 47 -12.52 10.19 -5.78
CA LEU A 47 -13.01 8.92 -6.33
C LEU A 47 -14.28 8.45 -5.59
N GLN A 48 -14.30 8.57 -4.26
CA GLN A 48 -15.44 8.21 -3.42
C GLN A 48 -16.68 9.04 -3.78
N LEU A 49 -16.52 10.36 -3.98
CA LEU A 49 -17.60 11.24 -4.38
C LEU A 49 -18.13 10.89 -5.77
N ILE A 50 -17.24 10.60 -6.73
CA ILE A 50 -17.62 10.18 -8.08
C ILE A 50 -18.42 8.87 -8.04
N CYS A 51 -17.90 7.86 -7.32
CA CYS A 51 -18.59 6.58 -7.15
C CYS A 51 -19.96 6.75 -6.46
N ASN A 52 -20.06 7.64 -5.48
CA ASN A 52 -21.34 7.94 -4.82
C ASN A 52 -22.34 8.60 -5.80
N PHE A 53 -21.90 9.57 -6.60
CA PHE A 53 -22.75 10.20 -7.61
C PHE A 53 -23.26 9.18 -8.64
N ILE A 54 -22.39 8.28 -9.10
CA ILE A 54 -22.75 7.18 -10.00
C ILE A 54 -23.73 6.21 -9.32
N SER A 55 -23.48 5.84 -8.06
CA SER A 55 -24.35 4.97 -7.26
C SER A 55 -25.78 5.50 -7.21
N VAL A 56 -25.94 6.79 -6.90
CA VAL A 56 -27.25 7.46 -6.85
C VAL A 56 -27.90 7.49 -8.24
N LYS A 57 -27.13 7.83 -9.28
CA LYS A 57 -27.65 7.92 -10.66
C LYS A 57 -28.17 6.57 -11.19
N TYR A 58 -27.52 5.47 -10.85
CA TYR A 58 -27.87 4.13 -11.36
C TYR A 58 -28.59 3.25 -10.33
N SER A 59 -28.93 3.78 -9.15
CA SER A 59 -29.54 3.01 -8.04
C SER A 59 -28.76 1.73 -7.70
N ASN A 60 -27.43 1.82 -7.68
CA ASN A 60 -26.55 0.67 -7.45
C ASN A 60 -25.51 0.97 -6.36
N ASP A 61 -25.85 0.59 -5.13
CA ASP A 61 -25.05 0.86 -3.93
C ASP A 61 -23.71 0.12 -3.89
N PHE A 62 -23.53 -0.94 -4.67
CA PHE A 62 -22.26 -1.68 -4.71
C PHE A 62 -21.12 -0.85 -5.29
N ILE A 63 -21.42 0.19 -6.08
CA ILE A 63 -20.42 1.07 -6.70
C ILE A 63 -19.61 1.83 -5.63
N VAL A 64 -20.20 2.10 -4.47
CA VAL A 64 -19.57 2.84 -3.36
C VAL A 64 -18.40 2.05 -2.72
N ILE A 65 -18.37 0.72 -2.88
CA ILE A 65 -17.33 -0.15 -2.30
C ILE A 65 -16.07 -0.17 -3.17
N ILE A 66 -16.19 0.13 -4.47
CA ILE A 66 -15.09 0.02 -5.45
C ILE A 66 -13.84 0.81 -5.01
N PRO A 67 -13.92 2.08 -4.58
CA PRO A 67 -12.74 2.81 -4.10
C PRO A 67 -12.01 2.13 -2.96
N SER A 68 -12.76 1.60 -1.98
CA SER A 68 -12.20 0.93 -0.80
C SER A 68 -11.53 -0.38 -1.21
N LEU A 69 -12.16 -1.15 -2.10
CA LEU A 69 -11.61 -2.39 -2.65
C LEU A 69 -10.31 -2.14 -3.43
N CYS A 70 -10.28 -1.12 -4.28
CA CYS A 70 -9.07 -0.68 -4.97
C CYS A 70 -7.96 -0.30 -3.99
N LEU A 71 -8.28 0.46 -2.93
CA LEU A 71 -7.29 0.84 -1.93
C LEU A 71 -6.72 -0.37 -1.18
N GLY A 72 -7.57 -1.36 -0.86
CA GLY A 72 -7.15 -2.60 -0.21
C GLY A 72 -6.25 -3.47 -1.10
N LEU A 73 -6.59 -3.59 -2.38
CA LEU A 73 -5.84 -4.39 -3.36
C LEU A 73 -4.50 -3.75 -3.72
N PHE A 74 -4.49 -2.43 -3.94
CA PHE A 74 -3.32 -1.70 -4.43
C PHE A 74 -2.53 -0.98 -3.32
N ALA A 75 -2.81 -1.27 -2.05
CA ALA A 75 -2.16 -0.58 -0.92
C ALA A 75 -0.63 -0.77 -0.92
N GLY A 76 -0.14 -1.96 -1.29
CA GLY A 76 1.28 -2.26 -1.36
C GLY A 76 1.99 -1.45 -2.44
N GLU A 77 1.38 -1.35 -3.62
CA GLU A 77 1.86 -0.61 -4.79
C GLU A 77 1.85 0.90 -4.53
N ILE A 78 0.79 1.40 -3.88
CA ILE A 78 0.68 2.81 -3.49
C ILE A 78 1.80 3.19 -2.52
N LEU A 79 2.07 2.34 -1.52
CA LEU A 79 3.20 2.53 -0.60
C LEU A 79 4.54 2.44 -1.31
N ALA A 80 4.73 1.43 -2.17
CA ALA A 80 5.93 1.26 -2.96
C ALA A 80 6.25 2.50 -3.80
N LEU A 81 5.25 3.05 -4.50
CA LEU A 81 5.39 4.27 -5.28
C LEU A 81 5.75 5.46 -4.39
N GLN A 82 5.10 5.63 -3.23
CA GLN A 82 5.45 6.69 -2.29
C GLN A 82 6.90 6.58 -1.81
N LYS A 83 7.40 5.36 -1.55
CA LYS A 83 8.78 5.14 -1.15
C LYS A 83 9.77 5.42 -2.27
N GLN A 84 9.45 5.06 -3.50
CA GLN A 84 10.26 5.44 -4.66
C GLN A 84 10.34 6.96 -4.82
N LEU A 85 9.22 7.67 -4.66
CA LEU A 85 9.19 9.14 -4.67
C LEU A 85 9.99 9.77 -3.51
N GLN A 86 10.11 9.07 -2.38
CA GLN A 86 10.97 9.46 -1.25
C GLN A 86 12.46 9.10 -1.45
N GLY A 87 12.84 8.56 -2.61
CA GLY A 87 14.24 8.20 -2.92
C GLY A 87 14.65 6.78 -2.50
N PHE A 88 13.74 5.97 -1.99
CA PHE A 88 14.03 4.57 -1.70
C PHE A 88 14.14 3.75 -2.98
N LYS A 89 15.19 2.93 -3.08
CA LYS A 89 15.40 2.02 -4.22
C LYS A 89 14.97 0.62 -3.85
N LEU A 90 14.29 -0.07 -4.76
CA LEU A 90 14.01 -1.49 -4.62
C LEU A 90 15.31 -2.27 -4.78
N VAL A 91 15.69 -3.05 -3.77
CA VAL A 91 16.97 -3.78 -3.75
C VAL A 91 16.80 -5.30 -3.76
N SER A 92 15.69 -5.81 -3.25
CA SER A 92 15.46 -7.26 -3.21
C SER A 92 13.99 -7.62 -3.06
N LEU A 93 13.67 -8.86 -3.44
CA LEU A 93 12.39 -9.53 -3.29
C LEU A 93 12.61 -10.73 -2.36
N THR A 94 12.01 -10.69 -1.17
CA THR A 94 12.20 -11.73 -0.15
C THR A 94 10.86 -12.30 0.28
N ARG A 95 10.78 -13.64 0.42
CA ARG A 95 9.60 -14.29 1.02
C ARG A 95 9.80 -14.46 2.52
N ALA A 96 8.83 -14.02 3.32
CA ALA A 96 8.88 -14.11 4.78
C ALA A 96 7.47 -14.25 5.38
N MET A 97 7.38 -14.38 6.71
CA MET A 97 6.10 -14.34 7.43
C MET A 97 5.81 -12.96 8.03
N SER A 98 6.83 -12.12 8.24
CA SER A 98 6.71 -10.75 8.75
C SER A 98 7.69 -9.80 8.05
N ASN A 99 7.46 -8.49 8.21
CA ASN A 99 8.35 -7.44 7.70
C ASN A 99 9.77 -7.60 8.28
N ASP A 100 9.88 -7.82 9.59
CA ASP A 100 11.17 -7.93 10.29
C ASP A 100 11.95 -9.15 9.82
N GLN A 101 11.28 -10.29 9.64
CA GLN A 101 11.90 -11.49 9.07
C GLN A 101 12.36 -11.29 7.62
N ALA A 102 11.63 -10.48 6.84
CA ALA A 102 12.02 -10.19 5.47
C ALA A 102 13.30 -9.34 5.42
N ILE A 103 13.40 -8.34 6.31
CA ILE A 103 14.59 -7.49 6.43
C ILE A 103 15.78 -8.32 6.93
N GLN A 104 15.59 -9.13 7.97
CA GLN A 104 16.66 -9.98 8.51
C GLN A 104 17.21 -10.94 7.46
N ARG A 105 16.33 -11.64 6.73
CA ARG A 105 16.75 -12.53 5.62
C ARG A 105 17.52 -11.79 4.52
N TYR A 106 17.13 -10.57 4.19
CA TYR A 106 17.86 -9.76 3.22
C TYR A 106 19.27 -9.40 3.73
N LEU A 107 19.40 -9.03 5.01
CA LEU A 107 20.69 -8.71 5.61
C LEU A 107 21.61 -9.93 5.66
N ASP A 108 21.08 -11.11 6.02
CA ASP A 108 21.82 -12.37 6.01
C ASP A 108 22.37 -12.66 4.60
N LEU A 109 21.53 -12.53 3.57
CA LEU A 109 21.93 -12.74 2.17
C LEU A 109 22.95 -11.72 1.64
N LYS A 110 22.96 -10.49 2.16
CA LYS A 110 23.91 -9.44 1.76
C LYS A 110 25.31 -9.63 2.39
N SER A 111 25.39 -10.41 3.46
CA SER A 111 26.63 -10.64 4.22
C SER A 111 27.53 -11.76 3.65
N TYR A 112 27.06 -12.47 2.63
CA TYR A 112 27.81 -13.46 1.85
C TYR A 112 28.28 -12.87 0.53
#